data_AF-A0A979G1L3-F1
#
_entry.id   AF-A0A979G1L3-F1
#
_cell.length_a   1.000
_cell.length_b   1.000
_cell.length_c   1.000
_cell.angle_alpha   90.00
_cell.angle_beta   90.00
_cell.angle_gamma   90.00
#
_symmetry.space_group_name_H-M   'P 1'
#
loop_
_entity.id
_entity.type
_entity.pdbx_description
1 polymer ?
#
loop_
_entity_poly.entity_id
_entity_poly.type
_entity_poly.pdbx_seq_one_letter_code
_entity_poly.pdbx_strand_id
1 'polypeptide(L)'
;MNSQRDKTKIINYPPETLRTFHVNAYEWIDNLNFTISPEECLENAEEYVNIAKEIFLDAGWDGDGKIELMWTPPFLLHNMLTEELTKGLTIWHVKQREDGISWLLSPIQLPY
;
A
#
# COMPACT_ATOMS: atom_id res chain seq x y z
N MET A 1 21.39 -11.25 -14.60
CA MET A 1 20.07 -10.82 -14.10
C MET A 1 20.28 -10.21 -12.73
N ASN A 2 20.02 -8.92 -12.57
CA ASN A 2 20.19 -8.22 -11.30
C ASN A 2 18.97 -8.55 -10.42
N SER A 3 19.05 -9.62 -9.62
CA SER A 3 17.92 -10.10 -8.80
C SER A 3 17.46 -9.11 -7.73
N GLN A 4 18.22 -8.05 -7.48
CA GLN A 4 17.96 -7.02 -6.47
C GLN A 4 16.85 -6.01 -6.83
N ARG A 5 16.22 -6.07 -8.03
CA ARG A 5 15.22 -5.08 -8.47
C ARG A 5 13.89 -5.66 -8.96
N ASP A 6 13.62 -6.92 -8.64
CA ASP A 6 12.40 -7.58 -9.10
C ASP A 6 11.18 -7.14 -8.27
N LYS A 7 10.45 -6.15 -8.78
CA LYS A 7 9.23 -5.58 -8.17
C LYS A 7 8.05 -6.56 -8.17
N THR A 8 8.12 -7.68 -8.87
CA THR A 8 7.04 -8.68 -8.83
C THR A 8 6.97 -9.44 -7.51
N LYS A 9 7.99 -9.27 -6.65
CA LYS A 9 8.12 -10.00 -5.38
C LYS A 9 7.64 -9.24 -4.14
N ILE A 10 7.24 -7.97 -4.27
CA ILE A 10 6.76 -7.14 -3.16
C ILE A 10 5.29 -7.40 -2.80
N ILE A 11 4.54 -8.03 -3.70
CA ILE A 11 3.19 -8.55 -3.44
C ILE A 11 3.17 -10.02 -3.82
N ASN A 12 2.84 -10.88 -2.86
CA ASN A 12 2.89 -12.35 -2.98
C ASN A 12 1.61 -13.01 -2.44
N TYR A 13 0.55 -12.23 -2.29
CA TYR A 13 -0.76 -12.65 -1.81
C TYR A 13 -1.80 -12.36 -2.91
N PRO A 14 -2.91 -13.11 -2.95
CA PRO A 14 -3.98 -12.86 -3.93
C PRO A 14 -4.84 -11.64 -3.54
N PRO A 15 -5.56 -11.02 -4.49
CA PRO A 15 -6.27 -9.74 -4.29
C PRO A 15 -7.23 -9.71 -3.11
N GLU A 16 -7.95 -10.80 -2.85
CA GLU A 16 -8.91 -10.94 -1.75
C GLU A 16 -8.29 -10.72 -0.37
N THR A 17 -6.97 -10.92 -0.24
CA THR A 17 -6.23 -10.70 1.01
C THR A 17 -6.29 -9.23 1.45
N LEU A 18 -6.48 -8.27 0.53
CA LEU A 18 -6.64 -6.85 0.87
C LEU A 18 -7.78 -6.60 1.85
N ARG A 19 -8.82 -7.45 1.85
CA ARG A 19 -9.98 -7.30 2.74
C ARG A 19 -9.65 -7.61 4.21
N THR A 20 -8.49 -8.19 4.50
CA THR A 20 -8.03 -8.43 5.87
C THR A 20 -7.12 -7.31 6.40
N PHE A 21 -6.79 -6.32 5.56
CA PHE A 21 -5.86 -5.25 5.91
C PHE A 21 -6.55 -4.16 6.74
N HIS A 22 -5.72 -3.34 7.39
CA HIS A 22 -6.11 -2.21 8.23
C HIS A 22 -6.11 -0.91 7.43
N VAL A 23 -7.22 -0.17 7.49
CA VAL A 23 -7.32 1.18 6.90
C VAL A 23 -6.92 2.23 7.94
N ASN A 24 -6.07 3.17 7.55
CA ASN A 24 -5.68 4.33 8.36
C ASN A 24 -5.64 5.60 7.49
N ALA A 25 -5.75 6.77 8.11
CA ALA A 25 -5.70 8.06 7.43
C ALA A 25 -4.67 9.00 8.08
N TYR A 26 -3.86 9.70 7.27
CA TYR A 26 -2.82 10.62 7.73
C TYR A 26 -2.74 11.86 6.81
N GLU A 27 -2.42 13.03 7.36
CA GLU A 27 -2.41 14.28 6.58
C GLU A 27 -1.06 14.52 5.86
N TRP A 28 0.07 14.25 6.50
CA TRP A 28 1.37 14.81 6.10
C TRP A 28 2.25 13.89 5.24
N ILE A 29 1.63 12.99 4.47
CA ILE A 29 2.33 12.17 3.47
C ILE A 29 2.22 12.89 2.12
N ASP A 30 3.19 13.76 1.84
CA ASP A 30 3.18 14.64 0.66
C ASP A 30 4.24 14.29 -0.40
N ASN A 31 5.31 13.60 0.00
CA ASN A 31 6.35 13.21 -0.93
C ASN A 31 5.98 11.92 -1.66
N LEU A 32 5.22 12.06 -2.73
CA LEU A 32 4.74 10.94 -3.54
C LEU A 32 5.78 10.42 -4.55
N ASN A 33 7.00 11.00 -4.62
CA ASN A 33 8.01 10.58 -5.60
C ASN A 33 8.53 9.15 -5.39
N PHE A 34 8.19 8.52 -4.27
CA PHE A 34 8.61 7.17 -3.90
C PHE A 34 7.47 6.15 -3.93
N THR A 35 6.28 6.55 -4.40
CA THR A 35 5.22 5.60 -4.68
C THR A 35 5.56 4.78 -5.92
N ILE A 36 5.00 3.57 -5.99
CA ILE A 36 5.21 2.62 -7.08
C ILE A 36 3.85 2.34 -7.72
N SER A 37 3.79 2.35 -9.06
CA SER A 37 2.56 1.99 -9.75
C SER A 37 2.26 0.50 -9.52
N PRO A 38 1.02 0.11 -9.14
CA PRO A 38 0.68 -1.30 -8.94
C PRO A 38 0.99 -2.20 -10.14
N GLU A 39 0.87 -1.66 -11.36
CA GLU A 39 1.15 -2.34 -12.64
C GLU A 39 2.65 -2.70 -12.82
N GLU A 40 3.55 -2.04 -12.08
CA GLU A 40 4.96 -2.41 -12.07
C GLU A 40 5.24 -3.65 -11.22
N CYS A 41 4.28 -4.06 -10.40
CA CYS A 41 4.42 -5.15 -9.43
C CYS A 41 3.49 -6.33 -9.74
N LEU A 42 2.37 -6.09 -10.42
CA LEU A 42 1.29 -7.04 -10.61
C LEU A 42 0.78 -7.04 -12.06
N GLU A 43 0.58 -8.22 -12.64
CA GLU A 43 -0.05 -8.35 -13.97
C GLU A 43 -1.56 -8.05 -13.93
N ASN A 44 -2.26 -8.46 -12.86
CA ASN A 44 -3.68 -8.20 -12.63
C ASN A 44 -3.92 -7.02 -11.66
N ALA A 45 -3.09 -5.98 -11.74
CA ALA A 45 -3.12 -4.82 -10.86
C ALA A 45 -4.53 -4.19 -10.69
N GLU A 46 -5.31 -4.15 -11.77
CA GLU A 46 -6.68 -3.57 -11.77
C GLU A 46 -7.60 -4.23 -10.73
N GLU A 47 -7.49 -5.54 -10.53
CA GLU A 47 -8.30 -6.28 -9.56
C GLU A 47 -8.01 -5.83 -8.12
N TYR A 48 -6.74 -5.69 -7.78
CA TYR A 48 -6.31 -5.19 -6.47
C TYR A 48 -6.71 -3.73 -6.27
N VAL A 49 -6.51 -2.89 -7.30
CA VAL A 49 -6.88 -1.47 -7.27
C VAL A 49 -8.38 -1.31 -7.03
N ASN A 50 -9.23 -2.13 -7.66
CA ASN A 50 -10.68 -2.08 -7.46
C ASN A 50 -11.06 -2.46 -6.02
N ILE A 51 -10.46 -3.49 -5.43
CA ILE A 51 -10.71 -3.87 -4.02
C ILE A 51 -10.24 -2.78 -3.07
N ALA A 52 -9.04 -2.22 -3.27
CA ALA A 52 -8.53 -1.11 -2.46
C ALA A 52 -9.45 0.12 -2.58
N LYS A 53 -9.95 0.40 -3.78
CA LYS A 53 -10.90 1.49 -4.05
C LYS A 53 -12.19 1.34 -3.25
N GLU A 54 -12.80 0.15 -3.26
CA GLU A 54 -13.98 -0.15 -2.45
C GLU A 54 -13.73 0.13 -0.96
N ILE A 55 -12.61 -0.40 -0.44
CA ILE A 55 -12.26 -0.27 0.98
C ILE A 55 -12.00 1.20 1.37
N PHE A 56 -11.32 1.97 0.53
CA PHE A 56 -11.09 3.39 0.80
C PHE A 56 -12.38 4.21 0.76
N LEU A 57 -13.27 3.95 -0.22
CA LEU A 57 -14.58 4.61 -0.30
C LEU A 57 -15.40 4.33 0.97
N ASP A 58 -15.45 3.07 1.41
CA ASP A 58 -16.15 2.68 2.64
C ASP A 58 -15.56 3.35 3.90
N ALA A 59 -14.26 3.67 3.88
CA ALA A 59 -13.58 4.33 4.99
C ALA A 59 -13.75 5.87 5.00
N GLY A 60 -14.23 6.46 3.91
CA GLY A 60 -14.51 7.90 3.80
C GLY A 60 -13.64 8.68 2.82
N TRP A 61 -12.87 8.00 1.95
CA TRP A 61 -12.19 8.66 0.83
C TRP A 61 -13.19 9.13 -0.24
N ASP A 62 -12.96 10.30 -0.83
CA ASP A 62 -13.86 10.95 -1.80
C ASP A 62 -13.76 10.37 -3.23
N GLY A 63 -12.90 9.38 -3.46
CA GLY A 63 -12.79 8.71 -4.75
C GLY A 63 -11.89 9.40 -5.77
N ASP A 64 -11.02 10.31 -5.32
CA ASP A 64 -10.05 11.04 -6.16
C ASP A 64 -8.57 10.70 -5.89
N GLY A 65 -7.67 11.16 -6.75
CA GLY A 65 -6.26 10.79 -6.66
C GLY A 65 -5.95 9.45 -7.33
N LYS A 66 -4.73 8.95 -7.12
CA LYS A 66 -4.24 7.73 -7.73
C LYS A 66 -3.86 6.74 -6.63
N ILE A 67 -4.39 5.52 -6.72
CA ILE A 67 -4.00 4.42 -5.83
C ILE A 67 -2.63 3.91 -6.27
N GLU A 68 -1.67 3.95 -5.37
CA GLU A 68 -0.29 3.55 -5.59
C GLU A 68 0.23 2.72 -4.41
N LEU A 69 1.44 2.18 -4.54
CA LEU A 69 2.07 1.37 -3.49
C LEU A 69 3.19 2.16 -2.82
N MET A 70 3.26 2.06 -1.49
CA MET A 70 4.41 2.49 -0.70
C MET A 70 5.13 1.26 -0.16
N TRP A 71 6.42 1.12 -0.50
CA TRP A 71 7.26 0.08 0.10
C TRP A 71 8.00 0.63 1.31
N THR A 72 7.80 -0.02 2.45
CA THR A 72 8.44 0.30 3.73
C THR A 72 9.56 -0.70 4.00
N PRO A 73 10.81 -0.25 4.15
CA PRO A 73 11.93 -1.12 4.51
C PRO A 73 11.70 -1.90 5.81
N PRO A 74 12.18 -3.15 5.92
CA PRO A 74 11.98 -3.99 7.10
C PRO A 74 12.52 -3.37 8.39
N PHE A 75 13.61 -2.61 8.33
CA PHE A 75 14.19 -1.97 9.51
C PHE A 75 13.32 -0.87 10.11
N LEU A 76 12.22 -0.44 9.47
CA LEU A 76 11.25 0.46 10.09
C LEU A 76 10.19 -0.27 10.91
N LEU A 77 10.07 -1.60 10.78
CA LEU A 77 9.03 -2.44 11.39
C LEU A 77 9.47 -3.01 12.75
N HIS A 78 10.16 -2.23 13.56
CA HIS A 78 10.67 -2.66 14.87
C HIS A 78 9.56 -3.31 15.71
N ASN A 79 9.88 -4.43 16.37
CA ASN A 79 8.96 -5.26 17.17
C ASN A 79 7.82 -5.95 16.40
N MET A 80 7.72 -5.76 15.09
CA MET A 80 6.77 -6.49 14.23
C MET A 80 7.46 -7.44 13.24
N LEU A 81 8.78 -7.58 13.31
CA LEU A 81 9.56 -8.42 12.39
C LEU A 81 9.21 -9.91 12.54
N THR A 82 8.65 -10.48 11.48
CA THR A 82 8.55 -11.92 11.23
C THR A 82 9.52 -12.32 10.10
N GLU A 83 9.78 -13.62 9.90
CA GLU A 83 10.61 -14.07 8.75
C GLU A 83 10.09 -13.55 7.40
N GLU A 84 8.77 -13.43 7.27
CA GLU A 84 8.08 -12.94 6.07
C GLU A 84 8.31 -11.44 5.84
N LEU A 85 8.43 -10.66 6.92
CA LEU A 85 8.63 -9.21 6.88
C LEU A 85 10.08 -8.79 6.62
N THR A 86 11.03 -9.73 6.52
CA THR A 86 12.42 -9.43 6.13
C THR A 86 12.53 -8.80 4.72
N LYS A 87 11.47 -8.90 3.90
CA LYS A 87 11.37 -8.30 2.56
C LYS A 87 10.76 -6.89 2.56
N GLY A 88 10.45 -6.35 3.74
CA GLY A 88 9.73 -5.10 3.90
C GLY A 88 8.22 -5.28 3.79
N LEU A 89 7.51 -4.15 3.82
CA LEU A 89 6.06 -4.08 3.84
C LEU A 89 5.56 -3.25 2.66
N THR A 90 4.55 -3.76 1.95
CA THR A 90 3.87 -2.99 0.90
C THR A 90 2.55 -2.47 1.45
N ILE A 91 2.38 -1.16 1.43
CA ILE A 91 1.18 -0.43 1.85
C ILE A 91 0.50 0.12 0.60
N TRP A 92 -0.81 -0.06 0.49
CA TRP A 92 -1.60 0.59 -0.55
C TRP A 92 -1.95 1.99 -0.08
N HIS A 93 -1.80 2.98 -0.95
CA HIS A 93 -1.90 4.40 -0.61
C HIS A 93 -2.68 5.16 -1.68
N VAL A 94 -3.53 6.10 -1.24
CA VAL A 94 -4.05 7.17 -2.10
C VAL A 94 -4.01 8.50 -1.36
N LYS A 95 -3.54 9.55 -2.03
CA LYS A 95 -3.63 10.93 -1.55
C LYS A 95 -4.88 11.59 -2.13
N GLN A 96 -5.80 11.95 -1.26
CA GLN A 96 -6.97 12.75 -1.60
C GLN A 96 -6.54 14.16 -2.03
N ARG A 97 -7.16 14.71 -3.08
CA ARG A 97 -6.71 15.97 -3.67
C ARG A 97 -7.20 17.20 -2.93
N GLU A 98 -8.45 17.19 -2.46
CA GLU A 98 -9.11 18.38 -1.90
C GLU A 98 -8.56 18.77 -0.51
N ASP A 99 -8.47 17.82 0.42
CA ASP A 99 -8.02 18.07 1.79
C ASP A 99 -6.62 17.54 2.10
N GLY A 100 -6.02 16.79 1.17
CA GLY A 100 -4.71 16.21 1.35
C GLY A 100 -4.66 15.02 2.31
N ILE A 101 -5.78 14.38 2.66
CA ILE A 101 -5.76 13.16 3.46
C ILE A 101 -5.15 12.02 2.65
N SER A 102 -4.14 11.34 3.22
CA SER A 102 -3.61 10.08 2.70
C SER A 102 -4.31 8.90 3.36
N TRP A 103 -4.98 8.09 2.55
CA TRP A 103 -5.59 6.84 2.95
C TRP A 103 -4.63 5.69 2.71
N LEU A 104 -4.41 4.87 3.74
CA LEU A 104 -3.46 3.76 3.74
C LEU A 104 -4.20 2.48 4.06
N LEU A 105 -3.93 1.44 3.28
CA LEU A 105 -4.39 0.07 3.53
C LEU A 105 -3.15 -0.81 3.74
N SER A 106 -2.98 -1.29 4.97
CA SER A 106 -1.76 -1.94 5.46
C SER A 106 -2.06 -3.33 6.04
N PRO A 107 -1.25 -4.36 5.77
CA PRO A 107 -1.43 -5.70 6.37
C PRO A 107 -1.18 -5.76 7.87
N ILE A 108 -0.61 -4.69 8.44
CA ILE A 108 -0.42 -4.52 9.89
C ILE A 108 -1.13 -3.26 10.37
N GLN A 109 -1.52 -3.25 11.64
CA GLN A 109 -1.99 -2.03 12.28
C GLN A 109 -0.83 -1.03 12.40
N LEU A 110 -0.98 0.14 11.75
CA LEU A 110 -0.03 1.24 11.86
C LEU A 110 -0.24 1.99 13.18
N PRO A 111 0.83 2.55 13.77
CA PRO A 111 0.72 3.38 14.97
C PRO A 111 0.01 4.71 14.68
N TYR A 112 -0.68 5.23 15.69
CA TYR A 112 -1.32 6.55 15.66
C TYR A 112 -0.34 7.68 15.97
#